data_AF-A0A2V7V4G6-F1
#
_entry.id   AF-A0A2V7V4G6-F1
#
_cell.length_a   1.000
_cell.length_b   1.000
_cell.length_c   1.000
_cell.angle_alpha   90.00
_cell.angle_beta   90.00
_cell.angle_gamma   90.00
#
_symmetry.space_group_name_H-M   'P 1'
#
loop_
_entity.id
_entity.type
_entity.pdbx_description
1 polymer ?
#
loop_
_entity_poly.entity_id
_entity_poly.type
_entity_poly.pdbx_seq_one_letter_code
_entity_poly.pdbx_strand_id
1 'polypeptide(L)'
;MKARVQASRPGVPVLSPRSTSPIRLHFPDTSLQKVLETLGKLAGVNVLFDFDYRDKRVDVDLSGLSFEEALDRLTFSNRLFYKVLDQNTIIIVPESPAKHRTYDEVLLRTFYLQNADVKDVEVVLKQMLGTAAKVASNPTLGSITVIGTVDQLALAERVIDANDKARGEVIVDVEILEVSRNRLKQYGIELSNYSVSETFSPTGAANEVSGGFTSLRAHLLSSLNLADFVVSIPSTLFANFLQTDNTVRILAAPRLRAAEGKPTKLNIGQEVPVPVTTFTATQPGVTTFAPATSFNYRNVGVNLQITPRVNASGEITLELSTEFSQVGGLQNVGTGQNPINVPTFLSRKLEGVLRVHDGETNLLGGLVQSRETENFKGILGVRSIPILNKILTSNSPGNTRDDSEIIISLTPHLLRAPRLVEEDLASLYVGSAEQVRVPSARPPLFGQPEEAPLPPVPIPGPTPAPTPTPAVPPPTEAVPPPSAAAPPARSVPPGTVMEPSGAPSVPAGEKRGPTAAMSPAEATLRVGETANISVVLLNAQEVVGMEMVVAYDPALLEAADVGPGPLLTLDGAAVGVERGLEPGRARAKFTRATGASGS
;
A
#
# COMPACT_ATOMS: atom_id res chain seq x y z
N MET A 1 -11.35 -26.92 18.25
CA MET A 1 -10.06 -27.44 18.76
C MET A 1 -9.69 -26.92 20.15
N LYS A 2 -9.80 -25.61 20.47
CA LYS A 2 -9.52 -25.07 21.83
C LYS A 2 -10.24 -25.84 22.97
N ALA A 3 -11.53 -26.12 22.82
CA ALA A 3 -12.32 -26.90 23.80
C ALA A 3 -11.85 -28.36 23.99
N ARG A 4 -11.22 -28.98 22.97
CA ARG A 4 -10.75 -30.37 23.04
C ARG A 4 -9.40 -30.50 23.75
N VAL A 5 -8.60 -29.44 23.75
CA VAL A 5 -7.30 -29.38 24.46
C VAL A 5 -7.49 -29.04 25.94
N GLN A 6 -8.52 -28.25 26.27
CA GLN A 6 -8.85 -27.91 27.67
C GLN A 6 -9.32 -29.14 28.46
N ALA A 7 -9.94 -30.12 27.79
CA ALA A 7 -10.34 -31.41 28.35
C ALA A 7 -9.22 -32.46 28.43
N SER A 8 -8.06 -32.20 27.82
CA SER A 8 -6.91 -33.11 27.81
C SER A 8 -5.71 -32.48 28.50
N ARG A 9 -5.89 -31.99 29.75
CA ARG A 9 -4.77 -31.61 30.61
C ARG A 9 -4.11 -32.90 31.12
N PRO A 10 -2.92 -33.30 30.65
CA PRO A 10 -2.30 -34.53 31.11
C PRO A 10 -1.70 -34.30 32.50
N GLY A 11 -2.01 -35.19 33.44
CA GLY A 11 -1.08 -35.52 34.53
C GLY A 11 -1.17 -34.73 35.84
N VAL A 12 -2.14 -33.82 36.04
CA VAL A 12 -2.35 -33.22 37.38
C VAL A 12 -3.23 -34.17 38.21
N PRO A 13 -2.75 -34.73 39.33
CA PRO A 13 -3.53 -35.62 40.17
C PRO A 13 -4.72 -34.85 40.78
N VAL A 14 -5.94 -35.37 40.58
CA VAL A 14 -7.17 -34.82 41.14
C VAL A 14 -7.53 -35.59 42.40
N LEU A 15 -7.80 -34.89 43.49
CA LEU A 15 -8.20 -35.51 44.75
C LEU A 15 -9.67 -35.95 44.65
N SER A 16 -9.96 -37.19 45.04
CA SER A 16 -11.33 -37.74 45.08
C SER A 16 -11.68 -38.12 46.52
N PRO A 17 -12.11 -37.15 47.36
CA PRO A 17 -12.48 -37.45 48.74
C PRO A 17 -13.69 -38.37 48.78
N ARG A 18 -13.72 -39.30 49.74
CA ARG A 18 -14.82 -40.26 49.92
C ARG A 18 -16.09 -39.64 50.50
N SER A 19 -16.02 -38.41 51.02
CA SER A 19 -17.15 -37.68 51.60
C SER A 19 -16.99 -36.18 51.41
N THR A 20 -18.01 -35.53 50.87
CA THR A 20 -18.10 -34.06 50.69
C THR A 20 -19.07 -33.42 51.71
N SER A 21 -19.49 -34.18 52.73
CA SER A 21 -20.47 -33.70 53.72
C SER A 21 -19.87 -32.60 54.62
N PRO A 22 -20.65 -31.58 55.01
CA PRO A 22 -20.16 -30.50 55.87
C PRO A 22 -19.71 -31.05 57.22
N ILE A 23 -18.51 -30.65 57.62
CA ILE A 23 -17.85 -31.13 58.84
C ILE A 23 -18.37 -30.31 60.04
N ARG A 24 -18.47 -30.95 61.21
CA ARG A 24 -18.79 -30.28 62.49
C ARG A 24 -17.78 -30.74 63.53
N LEU A 25 -16.67 -30.05 63.62
CA LEU A 25 -15.58 -30.36 64.54
C LEU A 25 -15.06 -29.08 65.18
N HIS A 26 -14.82 -29.15 66.49
CA HIS A 26 -14.20 -28.10 67.27
C HIS A 26 -12.94 -28.68 67.93
N PHE A 27 -11.80 -28.03 67.69
CA PHE A 27 -10.49 -28.47 68.18
C PHE A 27 -9.91 -27.42 69.12
N PRO A 28 -10.17 -27.49 70.43
CA PRO A 28 -9.56 -26.59 71.39
C PRO A 28 -8.10 -26.97 71.63
N ASP A 29 -7.19 -26.02 71.44
CA ASP A 29 -5.75 -26.14 71.73
C ASP A 29 -5.12 -27.47 71.27
N THR A 30 -5.38 -27.87 70.02
CA THR A 30 -4.91 -29.14 69.44
C THR A 30 -3.73 -28.89 68.51
N SER A 31 -2.82 -29.86 68.35
CA SER A 31 -1.76 -29.77 67.35
C SER A 31 -2.35 -29.72 65.94
N LEU A 32 -1.86 -28.79 65.13
CA LEU A 32 -2.27 -28.59 63.75
C LEU A 32 -2.07 -29.87 62.93
N GLN A 33 -0.98 -30.61 63.18
CA GLN A 33 -0.74 -31.92 62.59
C GLN A 33 -1.92 -32.87 62.85
N LYS A 34 -2.40 -32.93 64.10
CA LYS A 34 -3.48 -33.83 64.49
C LYS A 34 -4.82 -33.40 63.92
N VAL A 35 -5.06 -32.09 63.84
CA VAL A 35 -6.26 -31.53 63.19
C VAL A 35 -6.28 -31.95 61.71
N LEU A 36 -5.17 -31.76 60.98
CA LEU A 36 -5.07 -32.09 59.56
C LEU A 36 -5.14 -33.60 59.29
N GLU A 37 -4.52 -34.44 60.13
CA GLU A 37 -4.66 -35.90 60.05
C GLU A 37 -6.10 -36.36 60.30
N THR A 38 -6.79 -35.75 61.28
CA THR A 38 -8.19 -36.07 61.59
C THR A 38 -9.10 -35.67 60.44
N LEU A 39 -8.87 -34.47 59.88
CA LEU A 39 -9.58 -33.95 58.71
C LEU A 39 -9.41 -34.89 57.50
N GLY A 40 -8.17 -35.31 57.21
CA GLY A 40 -7.87 -36.24 56.13
C GLY A 40 -8.54 -37.61 56.31
N LYS A 41 -8.49 -38.18 57.52
CA LYS A 41 -9.15 -39.47 57.83
C LYS A 41 -10.65 -39.42 57.60
N LEU A 42 -11.31 -38.31 57.94
CA LEU A 42 -12.74 -38.13 57.72
C LEU A 42 -13.10 -38.00 56.24
N ALA A 43 -12.23 -37.39 55.44
CA ALA A 43 -12.41 -37.28 53.98
C ALA A 43 -11.90 -38.50 53.20
N GLY A 44 -11.25 -39.47 53.84
CA GLY A 44 -10.63 -40.62 53.17
C GLY A 44 -9.35 -40.26 52.39
N VAL A 45 -8.64 -39.23 52.85
CA VAL A 45 -7.41 -38.69 52.28
C VAL A 45 -6.25 -38.85 53.27
N ASN A 46 -5.16 -39.44 52.83
CA ASN A 46 -3.90 -39.54 53.55
C ASN A 46 -3.17 -38.19 53.51
N VAL A 47 -2.70 -37.75 54.67
CA VAL A 47 -2.01 -36.47 54.84
C VAL A 47 -0.56 -36.74 55.21
N LEU A 48 0.34 -36.28 54.35
CA LEU A 48 1.79 -36.31 54.56
C LEU A 48 2.29 -34.91 54.91
N PHE A 49 3.43 -34.85 55.59
CA PHE A 49 4.07 -33.59 55.98
C PHE A 49 5.48 -33.54 55.41
N ASP A 50 5.86 -32.38 54.87
CA ASP A 50 7.25 -32.12 54.45
C ASP A 50 8.20 -32.14 55.65
N PHE A 51 9.47 -32.46 55.42
CA PHE A 51 10.49 -32.53 56.48
C PHE A 51 10.66 -31.23 57.27
N ASP A 52 10.45 -30.07 56.62
CA ASP A 52 10.60 -28.75 57.26
C ASP A 52 9.32 -28.29 57.97
N TYR A 53 8.27 -29.12 57.99
CA TYR A 53 7.03 -28.82 58.70
C TYR A 53 7.27 -28.72 60.21
N ARG A 54 6.74 -27.64 60.82
CA ARG A 54 6.77 -27.44 62.27
C ARG A 54 5.35 -27.39 62.81
N ASP A 55 5.06 -28.32 63.70
CA ASP A 55 3.76 -28.41 64.34
C ASP A 55 3.51 -27.22 65.28
N LYS A 56 2.27 -26.75 65.31
CA LYS A 56 1.81 -25.61 66.10
C LYS A 56 0.48 -25.95 66.73
N ARG A 57 0.19 -25.41 67.91
CA ARG A 57 -1.14 -25.54 68.51
C ARG A 57 -2.07 -24.47 67.94
N VAL A 58 -3.28 -24.89 67.58
CA VAL A 58 -4.31 -24.04 67.01
C VAL A 58 -5.65 -24.33 67.68
N ASP A 59 -6.44 -23.27 67.82
CA ASP A 59 -7.84 -23.33 68.24
C ASP A 59 -8.71 -23.02 67.03
N VAL A 60 -9.44 -24.03 66.53
CA VAL A 60 -10.19 -23.92 65.27
C VAL A 60 -11.55 -24.57 65.38
N ASP A 61 -12.58 -23.81 65.00
CA ASP A 61 -13.93 -24.28 64.77
C ASP A 61 -14.16 -24.45 63.26
N LEU A 62 -14.44 -25.69 62.84
CA LEU A 62 -14.65 -26.08 61.44
C LEU A 62 -16.11 -26.45 61.17
N SER A 63 -17.04 -25.76 61.82
CA SER A 63 -18.47 -26.01 61.69
C SER A 63 -19.05 -25.51 60.36
N GLY A 64 -19.66 -26.43 59.59
CA GLY A 64 -20.42 -26.10 58.39
C GLY A 64 -19.57 -25.89 57.13
N LEU A 65 -18.28 -26.23 57.18
CA LEU A 65 -17.36 -26.12 56.04
C LEU A 65 -17.23 -27.47 55.32
N SER A 66 -17.01 -27.40 54.00
CA SER A 66 -16.55 -28.57 53.25
C SER A 66 -15.11 -28.92 53.64
N PHE A 67 -14.68 -30.15 53.35
CA PHE A 67 -13.28 -30.56 53.56
C PHE A 67 -12.29 -29.61 52.87
N GLU A 68 -12.62 -29.19 51.65
CA GLU A 68 -11.84 -28.24 50.86
C GLU A 68 -11.71 -26.89 51.55
N GLU A 69 -12.84 -26.28 51.94
CA GLU A 69 -12.85 -24.97 52.59
C GLU A 69 -12.13 -24.99 53.93
N ALA A 70 -12.26 -26.09 54.68
CA ALA A 70 -11.55 -26.29 55.94
C ALA A 70 -10.03 -26.40 55.70
N LEU A 71 -9.60 -27.19 54.72
CA LEU A 71 -8.19 -27.36 54.37
C LEU A 71 -7.58 -26.04 53.87
N ASP A 72 -8.25 -25.32 52.98
CA ASP A 72 -7.81 -24.02 52.47
C ASP A 72 -7.64 -22.99 53.58
N ARG A 73 -8.62 -22.85 54.48
CA ARG A 73 -8.53 -21.90 55.60
C ARG A 73 -7.43 -22.26 56.59
N LEU A 74 -7.29 -23.55 56.92
CA LEU A 74 -6.27 -24.03 57.85
C LEU A 74 -4.86 -23.81 57.29
N THR A 75 -4.66 -24.11 56.02
CA THR A 75 -3.36 -23.94 55.35
C THR A 75 -3.02 -22.46 55.17
N PHE A 76 -3.98 -21.67 54.68
CA PHE A 76 -3.82 -20.22 54.50
C PHE A 76 -3.50 -19.50 55.82
N SER A 77 -4.26 -19.76 56.89
CA SER A 77 -4.05 -19.11 58.20
C SER A 77 -2.70 -19.45 58.83
N ASN A 78 -2.12 -20.61 58.49
CA ASN A 78 -0.88 -21.09 59.10
C ASN A 78 0.36 -20.89 58.21
N ARG A 79 0.23 -20.21 57.07
CA ARG A 79 1.28 -20.08 56.04
C ARG A 79 1.81 -21.43 55.58
N LEU A 80 0.88 -22.31 55.22
CA LEU A 80 1.13 -23.60 54.62
C LEU A 80 0.41 -23.65 53.27
N PHE A 81 0.90 -24.50 52.37
CA PHE A 81 0.16 -24.93 51.19
C PHE A 81 0.12 -26.44 51.14
N TYR A 82 -0.81 -26.98 50.36
CA TYR A 82 -0.91 -28.41 50.13
C TYR A 82 -0.73 -28.73 48.64
N LYS A 83 -0.15 -29.90 48.37
CA LYS A 83 -0.07 -30.49 47.04
C LYS A 83 -0.73 -31.85 47.03
N VAL A 84 -1.54 -32.11 46.00
CA VAL A 84 -2.10 -33.43 45.73
C VAL A 84 -0.99 -34.29 45.09
N LEU A 85 -0.69 -35.44 45.69
CA LEU A 85 0.28 -36.40 45.16
C LEU A 85 -0.42 -37.53 44.40
N ASP A 86 -1.61 -37.92 44.87
CA ASP A 86 -2.41 -39.01 44.31
C ASP A 86 -3.89 -38.81 44.67
N GLN A 87 -4.80 -39.63 44.12
CA GLN A 87 -6.25 -39.56 44.30
C GLN A 87 -6.69 -39.51 45.78
N ASN A 88 -5.88 -40.07 46.67
CA ASN A 88 -6.14 -40.16 48.09
C ASN A 88 -5.00 -39.61 48.96
N THR A 89 -3.99 -38.91 48.42
CA THR A 89 -2.85 -38.46 49.22
C THR A 89 -2.50 -37.00 48.95
N ILE A 90 -2.38 -36.22 50.02
CA ILE A 90 -1.88 -34.83 49.99
C ILE A 90 -0.62 -34.70 50.82
N ILE A 91 0.25 -33.76 50.45
CA ILE A 91 1.39 -33.32 51.27
C ILE A 91 1.21 -31.87 51.67
N ILE A 92 1.44 -31.58 52.96
CA ILE A 92 1.43 -30.22 53.51
C ILE A 92 2.85 -29.70 53.62
N VAL A 93 3.06 -28.49 53.12
CA VAL A 93 4.38 -27.89 52.97
C VAL A 93 4.34 -26.46 53.52
N PRO A 94 5.37 -26.00 54.24
CA PRO A 94 5.46 -24.61 54.66
C PRO A 94 5.63 -23.65 53.48
N GLU A 95 4.91 -22.52 53.53
CA GLU A 95 4.96 -21.49 52.49
C GLU A 95 6.37 -20.91 52.38
N SER A 96 7.07 -21.19 51.27
CA SER A 96 8.31 -20.51 50.94
C SER A 96 8.59 -20.55 49.43
N PRO A 97 9.26 -19.52 48.87
CA PRO A 97 9.61 -19.50 47.45
C PRO A 97 10.45 -20.71 47.01
N ALA A 98 11.29 -21.25 47.90
CA ALA A 98 12.08 -22.45 47.63
C ALA A 98 11.20 -23.69 47.50
N LYS A 99 10.21 -23.86 48.39
CA LYS A 99 9.29 -25.01 48.37
C LYS A 99 8.34 -24.96 47.19
N HIS A 100 7.85 -23.78 46.80
CA HIS A 100 7.07 -23.62 45.57
C HIS A 100 7.85 -24.05 44.34
N ARG A 101 9.15 -23.75 44.24
CA ARG A 101 9.99 -24.25 43.12
C ARG A 101 10.14 -25.77 43.08
N THR A 102 10.05 -26.44 44.23
CA THR A 102 10.20 -27.90 44.33
C THR A 102 8.87 -28.61 44.10
N TYR A 103 7.78 -28.08 44.64
CA TYR A 103 6.48 -28.74 44.68
C TYR A 103 5.52 -28.23 43.60
N ASP A 104 5.57 -26.98 43.17
CA ASP A 104 4.66 -26.50 42.14
C ASP A 104 4.94 -27.21 40.81
N GLU A 105 3.86 -27.60 40.14
CA GLU A 105 3.97 -28.26 38.84
C GLU A 105 4.20 -27.21 37.76
N VAL A 106 5.28 -27.40 37.02
CA VAL A 106 5.55 -26.62 35.82
C VAL A 106 5.02 -27.35 34.60
N LEU A 107 4.21 -26.66 33.82
CA LEU A 107 3.69 -27.13 32.56
C LEU A 107 4.41 -26.41 31.44
N LEU A 108 4.63 -27.11 30.33
CA LEU A 108 5.07 -26.52 29.07
C LEU A 108 3.85 -26.38 28.16
N ARG A 109 3.61 -25.18 27.66
CA ARG A 109 2.58 -24.95 26.64
C ARG A 109 3.09 -24.03 25.55
N THR A 110 2.84 -24.42 24.31
CA THR A 110 3.11 -23.61 23.13
C THR A 110 1.82 -22.95 22.66
N PHE A 111 1.87 -21.63 22.52
CA PHE A 111 0.81 -20.78 22.01
C PHE A 111 1.18 -20.34 20.60
N TYR A 112 0.25 -20.45 19.66
CA TYR A 112 0.42 -19.98 18.28
C TYR A 112 -0.32 -18.65 18.13
N LEU A 113 0.40 -17.62 17.71
CA LEU A 113 -0.12 -16.28 17.48
C LEU A 113 -0.65 -16.16 16.05
N GLN A 114 -1.76 -15.43 15.87
CA GLN A 114 -2.40 -15.23 14.58
C GLN A 114 -2.15 -13.85 13.97
N ASN A 115 -2.05 -12.81 14.80
CA ASN A 115 -2.08 -11.41 14.39
C ASN A 115 -0.91 -10.57 14.96
N ALA A 116 -0.53 -10.82 16.21
CA ALA A 116 0.51 -10.06 16.89
C ALA A 116 1.93 -10.48 16.48
N ASP A 117 2.90 -9.57 16.65
CA ASP A 117 4.30 -9.90 16.44
C ASP A 117 4.83 -10.72 17.62
N VAL A 118 5.51 -11.82 17.33
CA VAL A 118 6.01 -12.77 18.33
C VAL A 118 6.98 -12.10 19.32
N LYS A 119 7.82 -11.16 18.84
CA LYS A 119 8.81 -10.48 19.69
C LYS A 119 8.15 -9.50 20.63
N ASP A 120 7.16 -8.76 20.15
CA ASP A 120 6.42 -7.79 20.96
C ASP A 120 5.71 -8.51 22.12
N VAL A 121 5.01 -9.61 21.83
CA VAL A 121 4.31 -10.41 22.84
C VAL A 121 5.29 -11.10 23.80
N GLU A 122 6.44 -11.57 23.33
CA GLU A 122 7.49 -12.16 24.18
C GLU A 122 7.99 -11.15 25.23
N VAL A 123 8.23 -9.89 24.84
CA VAL A 123 8.68 -8.83 25.76
C VAL A 123 7.63 -8.58 26.85
N VAL A 124 6.36 -8.47 26.47
CA VAL A 124 5.25 -8.28 27.43
C VAL A 124 5.17 -9.46 28.40
N LEU A 125 5.23 -10.69 27.90
CA LEU A 125 5.17 -11.90 28.74
C LEU A 125 6.35 -11.99 29.71
N LYS A 126 7.57 -11.68 29.29
CA LYS A 126 8.74 -11.68 30.18
C LYS A 126 8.62 -10.62 31.28
N GLN A 127 8.07 -9.45 30.97
CA GLN A 127 7.84 -8.40 31.96
C GLN A 127 6.75 -8.78 32.97
N MET A 128 5.67 -9.42 32.53
CA MET A 128 4.55 -9.80 33.41
C MET A 128 4.80 -11.07 34.23
N LEU A 129 5.48 -12.08 33.67
CA LEU A 129 5.74 -13.37 34.34
C LEU A 129 7.04 -13.37 35.16
N GLY A 130 7.91 -12.38 34.95
CA GLY A 130 9.19 -12.26 35.65
C GLY A 130 10.17 -13.41 35.38
N THR A 131 11.03 -13.69 36.35
CA THR A 131 12.08 -14.74 36.24
C THR A 131 11.60 -16.14 36.58
N ALA A 132 10.36 -16.28 37.05
CA ALA A 132 9.81 -17.56 37.52
C ALA A 132 9.36 -18.46 36.35
N ALA A 133 8.93 -17.87 35.23
CA ALA A 133 8.57 -18.60 34.02
C ALA A 133 9.65 -18.46 32.95
N LYS A 134 9.91 -19.55 32.20
CA LYS A 134 10.78 -19.50 31.02
C LYS A 134 9.92 -19.28 29.78
N VAL A 135 10.20 -18.21 29.06
CA VAL A 135 9.51 -17.85 27.81
C VAL A 135 10.50 -17.96 26.66
N ALA A 136 10.14 -18.72 25.62
CA ALA A 136 10.92 -18.87 24.41
C ALA A 136 10.04 -18.63 23.18
N SER A 137 10.44 -17.71 22.31
CA SER A 137 9.77 -17.43 21.04
C SER A 137 10.33 -18.25 19.88
N ASN A 138 9.49 -18.61 18.92
CA ASN A 138 9.89 -19.05 17.59
C ASN A 138 9.20 -18.15 16.54
N PRO A 139 9.90 -17.13 16.02
CA PRO A 139 9.34 -16.22 15.03
C PRO A 139 8.95 -16.91 13.70
N THR A 140 9.67 -17.95 13.30
CA THR A 140 9.41 -18.69 12.04
C THR A 140 8.08 -19.43 12.08
N LEU A 141 7.72 -19.99 13.24
CA LEU A 141 6.45 -20.69 13.45
C LEU A 141 5.33 -19.81 14.00
N GLY A 142 5.59 -18.52 14.26
CA GLY A 142 4.61 -17.63 14.87
C GLY A 142 4.17 -18.07 16.27
N SER A 143 5.06 -18.69 17.06
CA SER A 143 4.68 -19.35 18.32
C SER A 143 5.53 -18.92 19.51
N ILE A 144 4.92 -18.93 20.70
CA ILE A 144 5.58 -18.70 21.98
C ILE A 144 5.39 -19.92 22.85
N THR A 145 6.49 -20.48 23.35
CA THR A 145 6.49 -21.57 24.32
C THR A 145 6.77 -21.01 25.71
N VAL A 146 5.85 -21.28 26.64
CA VAL A 146 5.96 -20.87 28.05
C VAL A 146 6.09 -22.12 28.91
N ILE A 147 7.07 -22.10 29.82
CA ILE A 147 7.25 -23.09 30.87
C ILE A 147 7.05 -22.37 32.21
N GLY A 148 6.03 -22.75 32.96
CA GLY A 148 5.67 -22.10 34.23
C GLY A 148 4.59 -22.85 34.99
N THR A 149 4.13 -22.30 36.10
CA THR A 149 3.03 -22.89 36.89
C THR A 149 1.68 -22.78 36.19
N VAL A 150 0.68 -23.56 36.61
CA VAL A 150 -0.68 -23.53 36.02
C VAL A 150 -1.27 -22.11 35.98
N ASP A 151 -1.10 -21.33 37.05
CA ASP A 151 -1.58 -19.95 37.13
C ASP A 151 -0.83 -19.02 36.18
N GLN A 152 0.49 -19.20 36.04
CA GLN A 152 1.33 -18.43 35.12
C GLN A 152 0.97 -18.72 33.66
N LEU A 153 0.70 -19.98 33.31
CA LEU A 153 0.25 -20.34 31.97
C LEU A 153 -1.12 -19.74 31.65
N ALA A 154 -2.02 -19.71 32.61
CA ALA A 154 -3.32 -19.08 32.41
C ALA A 154 -3.23 -17.56 32.31
N LEU A 155 -2.38 -16.92 33.11
CA LEU A 155 -2.08 -15.50 32.93
C LEU A 155 -1.47 -15.23 31.55
N ALA A 156 -0.50 -16.04 31.13
CA ALA A 156 0.10 -15.95 29.81
C ALA A 156 -0.94 -16.11 28.69
N GLU A 157 -1.85 -17.07 28.81
CA GLU A 157 -2.96 -17.27 27.86
C GLU A 157 -3.84 -16.02 27.77
N ARG A 158 -4.23 -15.43 28.91
CA ARG A 158 -5.04 -14.19 28.93
C ARG A 158 -4.30 -13.01 28.31
N VAL A 159 -3.02 -12.83 28.64
CA VAL A 159 -2.19 -11.76 28.08
C VAL A 159 -2.00 -11.95 26.58
N ILE A 160 -1.78 -13.19 26.12
CA ILE A 160 -1.69 -13.50 24.69
C ILE A 160 -3.01 -13.22 23.98
N ASP A 161 -4.14 -13.70 24.50
CA ASP A 161 -5.46 -13.47 23.89
C ASP A 161 -5.86 -11.97 23.87
N ALA A 162 -5.38 -11.18 24.84
CA ALA A 162 -5.58 -9.73 24.89
C ALA A 162 -4.71 -8.97 23.87
N ASN A 163 -3.49 -9.45 23.58
CA ASN A 163 -2.56 -8.81 22.66
C ASN A 163 -2.65 -9.34 21.21
N ASP A 164 -3.08 -10.58 21.00
CA ASP A 164 -3.20 -11.25 19.69
C ASP A 164 -4.48 -10.84 18.93
N LYS A 165 -4.76 -9.54 18.88
CA LYS A 165 -5.89 -8.96 18.15
C LYS A 165 -5.49 -8.63 16.72
N ALA A 166 -6.45 -8.73 15.81
CA ALA A 166 -6.27 -8.30 14.42
C ALA A 166 -5.92 -6.81 14.38
N ARG A 167 -4.84 -6.47 13.65
CA ARG A 167 -4.44 -5.08 13.42
C ARG A 167 -5.49 -4.37 12.58
N GLY A 168 -5.61 -3.05 12.77
CA GLY A 168 -6.42 -2.23 11.89
C GLY A 168 -5.94 -2.27 10.45
N GLU A 169 -6.86 -2.18 9.50
CA GLU A 169 -6.54 -2.02 8.08
C GLU A 169 -7.38 -0.91 7.49
N VAL A 170 -6.71 -0.01 6.76
CA VAL A 170 -7.33 1.20 6.22
C VAL A 170 -7.02 1.30 4.74
N ILE A 171 -8.04 1.60 3.93
CA ILE A 171 -7.86 2.09 2.57
C ILE A 171 -7.91 3.61 2.63
N VAL A 172 -7.02 4.26 1.91
CA VAL A 172 -6.98 5.71 1.80
C VAL A 172 -7.10 6.08 0.34
N ASP A 173 -8.12 6.89 0.04
CA ASP A 173 -8.35 7.49 -1.26
C ASP A 173 -7.89 8.95 -1.19
N VAL A 174 -6.84 9.29 -1.94
CA VAL A 174 -6.38 10.68 -2.07
C VAL A 174 -6.88 11.20 -3.40
N GLU A 175 -7.40 12.42 -3.45
CA GLU A 175 -7.81 13.07 -4.69
C GLU A 175 -7.06 14.39 -4.83
N ILE A 176 -6.42 14.57 -5.98
CA ILE A 176 -5.72 15.79 -6.36
C ILE A 176 -6.40 16.32 -7.61
N LEU A 177 -7.05 17.46 -7.47
CA LEU A 177 -7.75 18.16 -8.52
C LEU A 177 -7.00 19.44 -8.84
N GLU A 178 -6.63 19.61 -10.10
CA GLU A 178 -6.03 20.85 -10.59
C GLU A 178 -6.77 21.36 -11.82
N VAL A 179 -7.02 22.66 -11.83
CA VAL A 179 -7.58 23.39 -12.97
C VAL A 179 -6.64 24.55 -13.27
N SER A 180 -6.09 24.56 -14.48
CA SER A 180 -5.27 25.67 -14.99
C SER A 180 -5.99 26.29 -16.18
N ARG A 181 -6.18 27.62 -16.14
CA ARG A 181 -6.84 28.38 -17.19
C ARG A 181 -5.94 29.54 -17.61
N ASN A 182 -5.57 29.58 -18.89
CA ASN A 182 -4.83 30.67 -19.50
C ASN A 182 -5.72 31.38 -20.53
N ARG A 183 -5.92 32.68 -20.32
CA ARG A 183 -6.67 33.56 -21.22
C ARG A 183 -5.75 34.63 -21.78
N LEU A 184 -5.67 34.70 -23.10
CA LEU A 184 -4.97 35.77 -23.82
C LEU A 184 -6.01 36.61 -24.56
N LYS A 185 -5.95 37.93 -24.40
CA LYS A 185 -6.72 38.88 -25.22
C LYS A 185 -5.79 39.92 -25.82
N GLN A 186 -5.75 39.98 -27.14
CA GLN A 186 -5.00 40.98 -27.90
C GLN A 186 -5.96 41.74 -28.81
N TYR A 187 -5.92 43.06 -28.75
CA TYR A 187 -6.67 43.95 -29.61
C TYR A 187 -5.91 45.26 -29.83
N GLY A 188 -6.04 45.83 -31.02
CA GLY A 188 -5.55 47.18 -31.34
C GLY A 188 -4.75 47.27 -32.64
N ILE A 189 -4.32 48.49 -32.97
CA ILE A 189 -3.57 48.79 -34.20
C ILE A 189 -2.07 48.67 -33.94
N GLU A 190 -1.37 47.91 -34.77
CA GLU A 190 0.07 47.71 -34.66
C GLU A 190 0.83 48.87 -35.31
N LEU A 191 1.34 49.78 -34.47
CA LEU A 191 2.09 50.97 -34.89
C LEU A 191 3.61 50.76 -34.87
N SER A 192 4.09 49.61 -34.37
CA SER A 192 5.53 49.29 -34.21
C SER A 192 6.29 49.11 -35.51
N ASN A 193 5.60 48.87 -36.63
CA ASN A 193 6.21 48.79 -37.96
C ASN A 193 6.58 50.17 -38.53
N TYR A 194 6.28 51.25 -37.80
CA TYR A 194 6.57 52.62 -38.20
C TYR A 194 7.75 53.15 -37.36
N SER A 195 8.98 52.86 -37.80
CA SER A 195 10.18 53.45 -37.21
C SER A 195 10.53 54.76 -37.90
N VAL A 196 10.80 55.80 -37.10
CA VAL A 196 11.52 56.99 -37.56
C VAL A 196 12.98 56.77 -37.14
N SER A 197 13.84 56.35 -38.07
CA SER A 197 15.27 56.20 -37.78
C SER A 197 16.03 57.47 -38.15
N GLU A 198 16.86 57.98 -37.25
CA GLU A 198 17.85 59.01 -37.58
C GLU A 198 19.22 58.37 -37.83
N THR A 199 19.74 58.48 -39.05
CA THR A 199 21.09 58.02 -39.42
C THR A 199 21.95 59.21 -39.80
N PHE A 200 23.10 59.35 -39.14
CA PHE A 200 24.07 60.41 -39.42
C PHE A 200 25.07 59.91 -40.48
N SER A 201 24.96 60.42 -41.72
CA SER A 201 25.88 60.09 -42.82
C SER A 201 26.64 61.35 -43.27
N PRO A 202 27.96 61.45 -43.03
CA PRO A 202 28.75 62.59 -43.52
C PRO A 202 28.91 62.55 -45.04
N THR A 203 28.95 63.73 -45.67
CA THR A 203 28.95 63.94 -47.12
C THR A 203 30.15 63.28 -47.83
N GLY A 204 29.91 62.52 -48.90
CA GLY A 204 30.95 62.01 -49.82
C GLY A 204 31.25 60.52 -49.80
N ALA A 205 30.54 59.70 -49.01
CA ALA A 205 30.66 58.24 -49.09
C ALA A 205 29.89 57.67 -50.30
N ALA A 206 30.44 56.62 -50.93
CA ALA A 206 30.06 56.09 -52.26
C ALA A 206 28.64 55.47 -52.39
N ASN A 207 27.73 55.71 -51.44
CA ASN A 207 26.32 55.28 -51.46
C ASN A 207 25.39 56.47 -51.13
N GLU A 208 25.54 57.59 -51.84
CA GLU A 208 24.50 58.64 -51.82
C GLU A 208 23.23 58.11 -52.50
N VAL A 209 22.27 57.65 -51.70
CA VAL A 209 20.94 57.28 -52.16
C VAL A 209 20.18 58.55 -52.50
N SER A 210 20.08 58.86 -53.79
CA SER A 210 19.12 59.84 -54.31
C SER A 210 17.71 59.28 -54.12
N GLY A 211 16.92 59.89 -53.22
CA GLY A 211 15.47 59.68 -53.16
C GLY A 211 14.90 59.02 -51.89
N GLY A 212 15.43 59.28 -50.69
CA GLY A 212 14.81 58.81 -49.44
C GLY A 212 15.01 59.77 -48.24
N PHE A 213 13.96 59.95 -47.44
CA PHE A 213 13.83 60.91 -46.32
C PHE A 213 14.68 60.64 -45.07
N THR A 214 15.73 59.82 -45.11
CA THR A 214 16.35 59.29 -43.88
C THR A 214 17.69 59.92 -43.49
N SER A 215 18.16 60.95 -44.18
CA SER A 215 19.38 61.67 -43.83
C SER A 215 19.27 63.18 -44.12
N LEU A 216 19.04 63.97 -43.07
CA LEU A 216 18.99 65.43 -43.10
C LEU A 216 20.35 66.02 -42.69
N ARG A 217 20.92 66.90 -43.53
CA ARG A 217 22.16 67.63 -43.21
C ARG A 217 21.85 68.78 -42.26
N ALA A 218 22.65 68.97 -41.21
CA ALA A 218 22.40 69.98 -40.17
C ALA A 218 22.30 71.43 -40.71
N HIS A 219 22.99 71.76 -41.80
CA HIS A 219 22.87 73.08 -42.42
C HIS A 219 21.55 73.31 -43.17
N LEU A 220 20.80 72.25 -43.49
CA LEU A 220 19.47 72.35 -44.10
C LEU A 220 18.37 72.59 -43.03
N LEU A 221 18.73 72.55 -41.73
CA LEU A 221 17.81 72.85 -40.63
C LEU A 221 17.43 74.34 -40.56
N SER A 222 18.28 75.24 -41.08
CA SER A 222 18.03 76.69 -41.09
C SER A 222 17.04 77.13 -42.17
N SER A 223 16.78 76.28 -43.16
CA SER A 223 15.84 76.54 -44.27
C SER A 223 14.54 75.74 -44.16
N LEU A 224 14.32 75.02 -43.06
CA LEU A 224 13.08 74.27 -42.85
C LEU A 224 11.90 75.23 -42.71
N ASN A 225 10.91 75.09 -43.58
CA ASN A 225 9.60 75.69 -43.42
C ASN A 225 8.53 74.60 -43.21
N LEU A 226 7.29 74.98 -42.91
CA LEU A 226 6.19 74.05 -42.62
C LEU A 226 5.90 73.05 -43.77
N ALA A 227 6.23 73.39 -45.01
CA ALA A 227 6.08 72.52 -46.18
C ALA A 227 7.15 71.43 -46.30
N ASP A 228 8.28 71.57 -45.58
CA ASP A 228 9.35 70.56 -45.57
C ASP A 228 9.08 69.44 -44.56
N PHE A 229 8.05 69.59 -43.72
CA PHE A 229 7.62 68.58 -42.76
C PHE A 229 6.67 67.58 -43.43
N VAL A 230 7.24 66.63 -44.17
CA VAL A 230 6.48 65.56 -44.82
C VAL A 230 6.27 64.42 -43.83
N VAL A 231 5.05 64.33 -43.28
CA VAL A 231 4.62 63.16 -42.51
C VAL A 231 4.14 62.09 -43.49
N SER A 232 5.01 61.14 -43.81
CA SER A 232 4.60 59.96 -44.57
C SER A 232 3.76 59.08 -43.66
N ILE A 233 2.44 59.10 -43.88
CA ILE A 233 1.51 58.16 -43.25
C ILE A 233 1.47 56.92 -44.15
N PRO A 234 2.04 55.78 -43.73
CA PRO A 234 1.97 54.55 -44.50
C PRO A 234 0.52 54.17 -44.79
N SER A 235 0.26 53.72 -46.02
CA SER A 235 -1.09 53.47 -46.54
C SER A 235 -1.77 52.21 -46.01
N THR A 236 -1.08 51.42 -45.19
CA THR A 236 -1.57 50.15 -44.65
C THR A 236 -1.56 50.19 -43.13
N LEU A 237 -2.76 50.09 -42.53
CA LEU A 237 -2.96 49.94 -41.08
C LEU A 237 -3.25 48.47 -40.78
N PHE A 238 -2.49 47.87 -39.88
CA PHE A 238 -2.73 46.49 -39.42
C PHE A 238 -3.42 46.53 -38.05
N ALA A 239 -4.59 45.87 -37.96
CA ALA A 239 -5.30 45.69 -36.71
C ALA A 239 -5.27 44.21 -36.31
N ASN A 240 -4.82 43.93 -35.09
CA ASN A 240 -4.71 42.59 -34.56
C ASN A 240 -5.82 42.35 -33.54
N PHE A 241 -6.62 41.30 -33.74
CA PHE A 241 -7.64 40.83 -32.79
C PHE A 241 -7.45 39.34 -32.55
N LEU A 242 -7.15 38.96 -31.31
CA LEU A 242 -6.96 37.57 -30.91
C LEU A 242 -7.51 37.37 -29.50
N GLN A 243 -8.31 36.33 -29.32
CA GLN A 243 -8.72 35.86 -28.00
C GLN A 243 -8.50 34.35 -27.92
N THR A 244 -7.73 33.93 -26.92
CA THR A 244 -7.45 32.53 -26.63
C THR A 244 -7.94 32.22 -25.21
N ASP A 245 -8.62 31.09 -25.02
CA ASP A 245 -8.96 30.53 -23.71
C ASP A 245 -8.54 29.06 -23.71
N ASN A 246 -7.53 28.74 -22.91
CA ASN A 246 -7.02 27.38 -22.75
C ASN A 246 -7.30 26.92 -21.32
N THR A 247 -8.02 25.81 -21.15
CA THR A 247 -8.32 25.23 -19.83
C THR A 247 -7.83 23.78 -19.78
N VAL A 248 -6.98 23.49 -18.81
CA VAL A 248 -6.45 22.15 -18.52
C VAL A 248 -7.01 21.69 -17.18
N ARG A 249 -7.45 20.42 -17.11
CA ARG A 249 -7.93 19.78 -15.88
C ARG A 249 -7.15 18.51 -15.64
N ILE A 250 -6.69 18.33 -14.41
CA ILE A 250 -5.91 17.16 -13.99
C ILE A 250 -6.61 16.58 -12.77
N LEU A 251 -6.89 15.27 -12.81
CA LEU A 251 -7.40 14.50 -11.68
C LEU A 251 -6.45 13.33 -11.44
N ALA A 252 -5.89 13.26 -10.24
CA ALA A 252 -5.16 12.09 -9.77
C ALA A 252 -5.86 11.54 -8.53
N ALA A 253 -6.27 10.27 -8.58
CA ALA A 253 -7.01 9.61 -7.51
C ALA A 253 -6.34 8.28 -7.06
N PRO A 254 -5.12 8.32 -6.49
CA PRO A 254 -4.48 7.10 -5.99
C PRO A 254 -5.24 6.52 -4.79
N ARG A 255 -5.31 5.19 -4.75
CA ARG A 255 -5.89 4.43 -3.65
C ARG A 255 -4.84 3.51 -3.06
N LEU A 256 -4.71 3.49 -1.74
CA LEU A 256 -3.71 2.67 -1.07
C LEU A 256 -4.29 2.02 0.18
N ARG A 257 -4.14 0.70 0.29
CA ARG A 257 -4.46 -0.06 1.50
C ARG A 257 -3.20 -0.21 2.34
N ALA A 258 -3.29 0.12 3.62
CA ALA A 258 -2.19 -0.04 4.56
C ALA A 258 -2.69 -0.71 5.86
N ALA A 259 -1.83 -1.55 6.43
CA ALA A 259 -2.03 -2.11 7.76
C ALA A 259 -1.59 -1.08 8.82
N GLU A 260 -2.24 -1.13 9.97
CA GLU A 260 -1.96 -0.25 11.09
C GLU A 260 -0.49 -0.31 11.55
N GLY A 261 0.11 0.87 11.71
CA GLY A 261 1.48 1.06 12.16
C GLY A 261 2.57 0.69 11.15
N LYS A 262 2.21 0.28 9.93
CA LYS A 262 3.18 -0.08 8.88
C LYS A 262 3.19 0.96 7.75
N PRO A 263 4.32 1.65 7.50
CA PRO A 263 4.41 2.59 6.40
C PRO A 263 4.28 1.84 5.08
N THR A 264 3.34 2.26 4.25
CA THR A 264 3.09 1.68 2.93
C THR A 264 3.30 2.77 1.87
N LYS A 265 4.01 2.44 0.79
CA LYS A 265 4.38 3.37 -0.28
C LYS A 265 3.79 2.91 -1.61
N LEU A 266 3.34 3.88 -2.41
CA LEU A 266 2.83 3.71 -3.76
C LEU A 266 3.54 4.72 -4.68
N ASN A 267 4.23 4.22 -5.69
CA ASN A 267 4.93 5.02 -6.69
C ASN A 267 4.40 4.65 -8.08
N ILE A 268 3.67 5.56 -8.71
CA ILE A 268 3.12 5.38 -10.06
C ILE A 268 3.68 6.51 -10.93
N GLY A 269 4.42 6.18 -11.98
CA GLY A 269 5.01 7.20 -12.83
C GLY A 269 6.09 6.67 -13.76
N GLN A 270 6.92 7.59 -14.23
CA GLN A 270 8.06 7.31 -15.10
C GLN A 270 9.34 7.89 -14.50
N GLU A 271 10.48 7.28 -14.79
CA GLU A 271 11.78 7.77 -14.38
C GLU A 271 12.39 8.61 -15.50
N VAL A 272 12.61 9.90 -15.24
CA VAL A 272 13.14 10.83 -16.24
C VAL A 272 14.65 11.00 -16.02
N PRO A 273 15.50 10.70 -17.03
CA PRO A 273 16.93 10.91 -16.91
C PRO A 273 17.27 12.40 -16.99
N VAL A 274 17.94 12.90 -15.95
CA VAL A 274 18.49 14.25 -15.88
C VAL A 274 20.00 14.18 -16.14
N PRO A 275 20.52 14.82 -17.20
CA PRO A 275 21.94 14.80 -17.48
C PRO A 275 22.71 15.61 -16.43
N VAL A 276 23.77 15.02 -15.87
CA VAL A 276 24.69 15.64 -14.93
C VAL A 276 26.08 15.60 -15.57
N THR A 277 26.57 16.77 -15.96
CA THR A 277 27.89 16.95 -16.55
C THR A 277 28.90 17.37 -15.48
N THR A 278 29.96 16.60 -15.30
CA THR A 278 31.09 16.98 -14.46
C THR A 278 32.31 17.22 -15.34
N PHE A 279 33.05 18.30 -15.07
CA PHE A 279 34.30 18.61 -15.76
C PHE A 279 35.47 18.12 -14.93
N THR A 280 36.15 17.07 -15.39
CA THR A 280 37.38 16.59 -14.75
C THR A 280 38.58 17.04 -15.58
N ALA A 281 39.59 17.61 -14.93
CA ALA A 281 40.86 17.92 -15.58
C ALA A 281 41.51 16.60 -16.02
N THR A 282 41.92 16.51 -17.28
CA THR A 282 42.57 15.30 -17.82
C THR A 282 43.94 15.04 -17.18
N GLN A 283 44.55 16.05 -16.56
CA GLN A 283 45.81 15.97 -15.80
C GLN A 283 45.97 17.18 -14.86
N PRO A 284 46.70 17.07 -13.72
CA PRO A 284 47.01 18.22 -12.87
C PRO A 284 47.81 19.28 -13.65
N GLY A 285 47.32 20.53 -13.66
CA GLY A 285 47.99 21.66 -14.31
C GLY A 285 47.62 21.91 -15.78
N VAL A 286 46.73 21.12 -16.37
CA VAL A 286 46.25 21.30 -17.76
C VAL A 286 44.84 21.91 -17.75
N THR A 287 44.62 22.97 -18.54
CA THR A 287 43.34 23.72 -18.64
C THR A 287 42.30 23.08 -19.56
N THR A 288 42.56 21.87 -20.08
CA THR A 288 41.61 21.10 -20.89
C THR A 288 40.78 20.19 -19.99
N PHE A 289 39.47 20.43 -19.95
CA PHE A 289 38.51 19.61 -19.23
C PHE A 289 37.82 18.65 -20.19
N ALA A 290 37.77 17.36 -19.84
CA ALA A 290 36.91 16.41 -20.54
C ALA A 290 35.52 16.41 -19.87
N PRO A 291 34.43 16.71 -20.61
CA PRO A 291 33.10 16.60 -20.05
C PRO A 291 32.72 15.13 -19.89
N ALA A 292 32.42 14.72 -18.65
CA ALA A 292 31.81 13.43 -18.36
C ALA A 292 30.32 13.63 -18.04
N THR A 293 29.45 13.18 -18.94
CA THR A 293 27.99 13.24 -18.75
C THR A 293 27.50 11.93 -18.14
N SER A 294 26.87 12.00 -16.98
CA SER A 294 26.14 10.90 -16.36
C SER A 294 24.63 11.22 -16.35
N PHE A 295 23.78 10.22 -16.15
CA PHE A 295 22.32 10.43 -16.06
C PHE A 295 21.84 10.09 -14.66
N ASN A 296 21.18 11.04 -14.00
CA ASN A 296 20.50 10.83 -12.73
C ASN A 296 19.00 10.68 -13.00
N TYR A 297 18.41 9.56 -12.64
CA TYR A 297 16.99 9.31 -12.86
C TYR A 297 16.17 9.94 -11.74
N ARG A 298 15.15 10.72 -12.12
CA ARG A 298 14.19 11.32 -11.20
C ARG A 298 12.80 10.74 -11.45
N ASN A 299 12.17 10.23 -10.40
CA ASN A 299 10.83 9.66 -10.47
C ASN A 299 9.82 10.79 -10.59
N VAL A 300 8.95 10.71 -11.60
CA VAL A 300 7.90 11.68 -11.87
C VAL A 300 6.56 10.97 -11.99
N GLY A 301 5.57 11.44 -11.22
CA GLY A 301 4.22 10.89 -11.18
C GLY A 301 3.59 11.07 -9.81
N VAL A 302 2.84 10.06 -9.36
CA VAL A 302 2.21 10.03 -8.04
C VAL A 302 3.07 9.21 -7.08
N ASN A 303 3.54 9.84 -6.02
CA ASN A 303 4.19 9.20 -4.89
C ASN A 303 3.31 9.40 -3.65
N LEU A 304 2.83 8.31 -3.07
CA LEU A 304 1.95 8.32 -1.90
C LEU A 304 2.53 7.39 -0.85
N GLN A 305 2.77 7.93 0.34
CA GLN A 305 3.16 7.18 1.51
C GLN A 305 2.17 7.45 2.63
N ILE A 306 1.67 6.38 3.25
CA ILE A 306 0.75 6.46 4.38
C ILE A 306 1.21 5.55 5.52
N THR A 307 1.01 6.00 6.75
CA THR A 307 1.11 5.19 7.96
C THR A 307 -0.17 5.39 8.78
N PRO A 308 -1.13 4.45 8.69
CA PRO A 308 -2.37 4.57 9.44
C PRO A 308 -2.24 4.06 10.88
N ARG A 309 -3.01 4.65 11.78
CA ARG A 309 -3.23 4.19 13.14
C ARG A 309 -4.71 4.29 13.48
N VAL A 310 -5.30 3.20 13.98
CA VAL A 310 -6.73 3.12 14.30
C VAL A 310 -6.88 3.33 15.80
N ASN A 311 -7.60 4.38 16.18
CA ASN A 311 -7.85 4.66 17.59
C ASN A 311 -9.03 3.83 18.10
N ALA A 312 -9.09 3.59 19.41
CA ALA A 312 -10.20 2.89 20.05
C ALA A 312 -11.56 3.60 19.90
N SER A 313 -11.56 4.92 19.62
CA SER A 313 -12.79 5.69 19.31
C SER A 313 -13.35 5.44 17.91
N GLY A 314 -12.66 4.69 17.06
CA GLY A 314 -13.02 4.48 15.65
C GLY A 314 -12.50 5.57 14.70
N GLU A 315 -11.76 6.57 15.21
CA GLU A 315 -11.06 7.56 14.39
C GLU A 315 -9.71 7.04 13.88
N ILE A 316 -9.32 7.50 12.70
CA ILE A 316 -8.10 7.08 12.03
C ILE A 316 -7.11 8.23 12.08
N THR A 317 -5.96 8.01 12.71
CA THR A 317 -4.81 8.91 12.60
C THR A 317 -3.96 8.49 11.40
N LEU A 318 -3.72 9.40 10.47
CA LEU A 318 -2.96 9.17 9.25
C LEU A 318 -1.75 10.08 9.23
N GLU A 319 -0.57 9.49 9.16
CA GLU A 319 0.62 10.19 8.67
C GLU A 319 0.68 10.02 7.15
N LEU A 320 0.62 11.13 6.44
CA LEU A 320 0.52 11.21 4.99
C LEU A 320 1.69 11.99 4.42
N SER A 321 2.37 11.42 3.43
CA SER A 321 3.28 12.13 2.52
C SER A 321 2.82 11.85 1.10
N THR A 322 2.34 12.87 0.41
CA THR A 322 1.91 12.77 -0.98
C THR A 322 2.67 13.79 -1.83
N GLU A 323 3.21 13.31 -2.95
CA GLU A 323 3.87 14.12 -3.95
C GLU A 323 3.29 13.78 -5.33
N PHE A 324 2.79 14.80 -6.01
CA PHE A 324 2.38 14.73 -7.40
C PHE A 324 3.35 15.54 -8.25
N SER A 325 4.04 14.87 -9.15
CA SER A 325 5.04 15.46 -10.03
C SER A 325 4.71 15.17 -11.50
N GLN A 326 5.00 16.15 -12.34
CA GLN A 326 4.85 16.06 -13.80
C GLN A 326 6.08 16.62 -14.50
N VAL A 327 6.38 16.09 -15.68
CA VAL A 327 7.42 16.63 -16.55
C VAL A 327 6.89 17.89 -17.21
N GLY A 328 7.54 19.02 -16.96
CA GLY A 328 7.25 20.30 -17.57
C GLY A 328 7.95 20.47 -18.91
N GLY A 329 7.93 21.70 -19.43
CA GLY A 329 8.64 22.06 -20.65
C GLY A 329 10.16 21.91 -20.52
N LEU A 330 10.83 21.81 -21.67
CA LEU A 330 12.28 21.85 -21.74
C LEU A 330 12.77 23.29 -21.48
N GLN A 331 13.71 23.44 -20.55
CA GLN A 331 14.41 24.69 -20.30
C GLN A 331 15.82 24.59 -20.91
N ASN A 332 16.20 25.59 -21.70
CA ASN A 332 17.57 25.71 -22.18
C ASN A 332 18.46 26.15 -21.01
N VAL A 333 19.44 25.32 -20.65
CA VAL A 333 20.42 25.58 -19.60
C VAL A 333 21.82 25.51 -20.21
N GLY A 334 22.60 26.57 -19.99
CA GLY A 334 23.95 26.76 -20.56
C GLY A 334 24.11 28.14 -21.19
N THR A 335 25.36 28.56 -21.38
CA THR A 335 25.74 29.80 -22.08
C THR A 335 26.65 29.47 -23.27
N GLY A 336 26.41 30.07 -24.44
CA GLY A 336 27.23 29.88 -25.65
C GLY A 336 26.66 28.88 -26.68
N GLN A 337 27.53 28.17 -27.41
CA GLN A 337 27.21 27.36 -28.59
C GLN A 337 26.65 25.95 -28.30
N ASN A 338 26.56 25.53 -27.03
CA ASN A 338 26.05 24.19 -26.64
C ASN A 338 24.95 24.30 -25.56
N PRO A 339 23.80 24.93 -25.84
CA PRO A 339 22.66 24.90 -24.91
C PRO A 339 22.14 23.46 -24.76
N ILE A 340 21.96 23.00 -23.52
CA ILE A 340 21.37 21.70 -23.23
C ILE A 340 19.90 21.93 -22.85
N ASN A 341 19.00 21.24 -23.54
CA ASN A 341 17.59 21.20 -23.18
C ASN A 341 17.42 20.22 -22.01
N VAL A 342 17.09 20.74 -20.83
CA VAL A 342 16.78 19.93 -19.64
C VAL A 342 15.29 20.02 -19.30
N PRO A 343 14.63 18.92 -18.92
CA PRO A 343 13.24 18.96 -18.51
C PRO A 343 13.08 19.72 -17.19
N THR A 344 12.04 20.54 -17.10
CA THR A 344 11.57 21.08 -15.82
C THR A 344 10.62 20.09 -15.15
N PHE A 345 10.44 20.18 -13.83
CA PHE A 345 9.52 19.31 -13.09
C PHE A 345 8.60 20.16 -12.24
N LEU A 346 7.29 19.93 -12.38
CA LEU A 346 6.28 20.59 -11.59
C LEU A 346 5.85 19.62 -10.48
N SER A 347 6.20 19.91 -9.23
CA SER A 347 5.92 19.05 -8.07
C SER A 347 5.01 19.75 -7.07
N ARG A 348 3.99 19.02 -6.59
CA ARG A 348 3.04 19.42 -5.56
C ARG A 348 3.19 18.43 -4.42
N LYS A 349 3.66 18.90 -3.28
CA LYS A 349 4.01 18.05 -2.15
C LYS A 349 3.25 18.47 -0.89
N LEU A 350 2.69 17.49 -0.18
CA LEU A 350 2.00 17.66 1.09
C LEU A 350 2.51 16.59 2.07
N GLU A 351 2.90 17.02 3.26
CA GLU A 351 3.30 16.16 4.37
C GLU A 351 2.59 16.60 5.64
N GLY A 352 1.99 15.66 6.36
CA GLY A 352 1.28 15.98 7.59
C GLY A 352 0.72 14.77 8.33
N VAL A 353 0.29 15.01 9.56
CA VAL A 353 -0.43 14.05 10.39
C VAL A 353 -1.82 14.60 10.66
N LEU A 354 -2.84 13.83 10.33
CA LEU A 354 -4.24 14.21 10.53
C LEU A 354 -5.01 13.10 11.24
N ARG A 355 -6.11 13.47 11.89
CA ARG A 355 -7.04 12.55 12.54
C ARG A 355 -8.42 12.77 11.94
N VAL A 356 -9.01 11.71 11.41
CA VAL A 356 -10.19 11.76 10.55
C VAL A 356 -11.15 10.62 10.89
N HIS A 357 -12.44 10.85 10.66
CA HIS A 357 -13.45 9.80 10.80
C HIS A 357 -13.45 8.88 9.58
N ASP A 358 -13.93 7.65 9.79
CA ASP A 358 -14.13 6.68 8.72
C ASP A 358 -15.16 7.19 7.69
N GLY A 359 -14.81 7.13 6.41
CA GLY A 359 -15.65 7.54 5.28
C GLY A 359 -15.81 9.05 5.09
N GLU A 360 -15.16 9.88 5.90
CA GLU A 360 -15.27 11.34 5.80
C GLU A 360 -14.21 11.93 4.86
N THR A 361 -14.67 12.63 3.82
CA THR A 361 -13.77 13.37 2.92
C THR A 361 -13.29 14.66 3.60
N ASN A 362 -11.99 14.73 3.81
CA ASN A 362 -11.32 15.88 4.42
C ASN A 362 -10.50 16.63 3.37
N LEU A 363 -10.63 17.97 3.36
CA LEU A 363 -9.80 18.85 2.54
C LEU A 363 -8.46 19.06 3.25
N LEU A 364 -7.37 18.58 2.66
CA LEU A 364 -6.04 18.67 3.27
C LEU A 364 -5.35 20.00 2.95
N GLY A 365 -5.62 20.53 1.76
CA GLY A 365 -5.03 21.79 1.32
C GLY A 365 -5.47 22.17 -0.08
N GLY A 366 -5.20 23.42 -0.44
CA GLY A 366 -5.42 23.92 -1.78
C GLY A 366 -4.67 25.23 -2.02
N LEU A 367 -4.55 25.58 -3.29
CA LEU A 367 -3.92 26.83 -3.73
C LEU A 367 -4.74 27.39 -4.87
N VAL A 368 -5.15 28.65 -4.73
CA VAL A 368 -5.74 29.44 -5.82
C VAL A 368 -4.76 30.56 -6.15
N GLN A 369 -4.34 30.61 -7.39
CA GLN A 369 -3.40 31.60 -7.90
C GLN A 369 -3.97 32.25 -9.15
N SER A 370 -4.02 33.58 -9.17
CA SER A 370 -4.40 34.37 -10.34
C SER A 370 -3.25 35.32 -10.67
N ARG A 371 -2.74 35.25 -11.89
CA ARG A 371 -1.72 36.16 -12.43
C ARG A 371 -2.30 36.89 -13.63
N GLU A 372 -2.36 38.21 -13.54
CA GLU A 372 -2.80 39.07 -14.63
C GLU A 372 -1.64 39.95 -15.09
N THR A 373 -1.37 39.95 -16.38
CA THR A 373 -0.34 40.77 -17.02
C THR A 373 -1.02 41.62 -18.07
N GLU A 374 -1.07 42.92 -17.84
CA GLU A 374 -1.60 43.90 -18.79
C GLU A 374 -0.45 44.65 -19.45
N ASN A 375 -0.42 44.63 -20.78
CA ASN A 375 0.58 45.32 -21.56
C ASN A 375 -0.08 46.43 -22.37
N PHE A 376 0.58 47.57 -22.47
CA PHE A 376 0.06 48.70 -23.21
C PHE A 376 1.13 49.32 -24.10
N LYS A 377 0.79 49.50 -25.38
CA LYS A 377 1.62 50.17 -26.40
C LYS A 377 0.75 51.19 -27.13
N GLY A 378 1.25 52.42 -27.26
CA GLY A 378 0.49 53.48 -27.92
C GLY A 378 1.29 54.75 -28.10
N ILE A 379 0.69 55.72 -28.79
CA ILE A 379 1.28 57.04 -29.03
C ILE A 379 1.26 57.85 -27.71
N LEU A 380 2.40 58.45 -27.37
CA LEU A 380 2.52 59.33 -26.20
C LEU A 380 1.52 60.50 -26.31
N GLY A 381 0.69 60.72 -25.30
CA GLY A 381 -0.30 61.82 -25.24
C GLY A 381 -1.72 61.49 -25.69
N VAL A 382 -1.94 60.44 -26.50
CA VAL A 382 -3.29 60.05 -26.99
C VAL A 382 -4.10 59.27 -25.93
N ARG A 383 -3.43 58.82 -24.87
CA ARG A 383 -4.02 58.01 -23.78
C ARG A 383 -5.17 58.70 -23.04
N SER A 384 -5.18 60.03 -22.94
CA SER A 384 -6.18 60.79 -22.18
C SER A 384 -7.53 60.94 -22.89
N ILE A 385 -7.62 60.64 -24.19
CA ILE A 385 -8.85 60.80 -24.97
C ILE A 385 -9.59 59.45 -25.03
N PRO A 386 -10.76 59.29 -24.37
CA PRO A 386 -11.37 57.98 -24.10
C PRO A 386 -11.76 57.17 -25.35
N ILE A 387 -12.06 57.82 -26.47
CA ILE A 387 -12.46 57.16 -27.73
C ILE A 387 -11.23 56.85 -28.59
N LEU A 388 -10.36 57.84 -28.79
CA LEU A 388 -9.14 57.70 -29.59
C LEU A 388 -8.13 56.74 -28.96
N ASN A 389 -8.08 56.66 -27.62
CA ASN A 389 -7.26 55.72 -26.88
C ASN A 389 -7.59 54.26 -27.23
N LYS A 390 -8.86 53.90 -27.49
CA LYS A 390 -9.22 52.50 -27.83
C LYS A 390 -8.86 52.09 -29.25
N ILE A 391 -8.74 53.05 -30.16
CA ILE A 391 -8.51 52.81 -31.59
C ILE A 391 -7.02 52.91 -31.92
N LEU A 392 -6.30 53.86 -31.32
CA LEU A 392 -4.90 54.19 -31.64
C LEU A 392 -3.88 53.53 -30.71
N THR A 393 -4.31 52.59 -29.87
CA THR A 393 -3.44 51.83 -28.97
C THR A 393 -3.53 50.35 -29.28
N SER A 394 -2.49 49.62 -28.93
CA SER A 394 -2.45 48.17 -28.96
C SER A 394 -1.96 47.63 -27.63
N ASN A 395 -2.45 46.48 -27.23
CA ASN A 395 -1.98 45.81 -26.02
C ASN A 395 -0.91 44.74 -26.30
N SER A 396 -0.26 44.76 -27.47
CA SER A 396 0.69 43.72 -27.91
C SER A 396 1.88 43.54 -26.94
N PRO A 397 2.22 42.31 -26.50
CA PRO A 397 1.78 41.00 -27.03
C PRO A 397 0.42 40.46 -26.51
N GLY A 398 -0.36 41.25 -25.79
CA GLY A 398 -1.70 40.94 -25.28
C GLY A 398 -1.81 41.12 -23.77
N ASN A 399 -3.05 41.09 -23.26
CA ASN A 399 -3.34 40.92 -21.84
C ASN A 399 -3.48 39.42 -21.56
N THR A 400 -2.66 38.90 -20.65
CA THR A 400 -2.67 37.49 -20.26
C THR A 400 -3.20 37.35 -18.85
N ARG A 401 -4.12 36.40 -18.63
CA ARG A 401 -4.64 36.03 -17.32
C ARG A 401 -4.51 34.52 -17.13
N ASP A 402 -3.69 34.15 -16.15
CA ASP A 402 -3.42 32.78 -15.76
C ASP A 402 -4.05 32.50 -14.39
N ASP A 403 -5.10 31.70 -14.36
CA ASP A 403 -5.77 31.24 -13.15
C ASP A 403 -5.39 29.76 -12.92
N SER A 404 -4.92 29.41 -11.72
CA SER A 404 -4.56 28.04 -11.32
C SER A 404 -5.18 27.71 -9.98
N GLU A 405 -5.93 26.61 -9.91
CA GLU A 405 -6.62 26.13 -8.72
C GLU A 405 -6.22 24.68 -8.46
N ILE A 406 -5.72 24.39 -7.26
CA ILE A 406 -5.32 23.05 -6.83
C ILE A 406 -6.05 22.73 -5.53
N ILE A 407 -6.60 21.52 -5.44
CA ILE A 407 -7.31 21.00 -4.27
C ILE A 407 -6.79 19.58 -4.01
N ILE A 408 -6.45 19.30 -2.76
CA ILE A 408 -6.05 17.97 -2.29
C ILE A 408 -7.02 17.54 -1.20
N SER A 409 -7.78 16.47 -1.46
CA SER A 409 -8.71 15.86 -0.52
C SER A 409 -8.33 14.41 -0.22
N LEU A 410 -8.85 13.91 0.90
CA LEU A 410 -8.56 12.58 1.43
C LEU A 410 -9.82 11.96 2.00
N THR A 411 -10.10 10.71 1.64
CA THR A 411 -11.18 9.93 2.23
C THR A 411 -10.62 8.60 2.74
N PRO A 412 -10.60 8.36 4.06
CA PRO A 412 -10.18 7.07 4.60
C PRO A 412 -11.37 6.10 4.71
N HIS A 413 -11.07 4.81 4.61
CA HIS A 413 -12.03 3.73 4.78
C HIS A 413 -11.43 2.65 5.70
N LEU A 414 -12.06 2.42 6.86
CA LEU A 414 -11.68 1.39 7.82
C LEU A 414 -12.24 0.03 7.37
N LEU A 415 -11.37 -0.86 6.92
CA LEU A 415 -11.78 -2.21 6.50
C LEU A 415 -11.91 -3.15 7.70
N ARG A 416 -11.02 -3.00 8.67
CA ARG A 416 -10.94 -3.86 9.84
C ARG A 416 -10.45 -3.05 11.02
N ALA A 417 -11.10 -3.23 12.17
CA ALA A 417 -10.69 -2.65 13.44
C ALA A 417 -10.37 -3.78 14.44
N PRO A 418 -9.46 -3.54 15.41
CA PRO A 418 -9.29 -4.46 16.53
C PRO A 418 -10.60 -4.56 17.32
N ARG A 419 -11.15 -5.78 17.42
CA ARG A 419 -12.37 -6.03 18.20
C ARG A 419 -12.01 -6.07 19.69
N LEU A 420 -12.33 -5.01 20.41
CA LEU A 420 -12.28 -4.98 21.87
C LEU A 420 -13.57 -5.63 22.41
N VAL A 421 -13.42 -6.64 23.25
CA VAL A 421 -14.53 -7.30 23.95
C VAL A 421 -14.61 -6.73 25.36
N GLU A 422 -15.79 -6.75 26.00
CA GLU A 422 -15.96 -6.31 27.40
C GLU A 422 -14.98 -7.00 28.36
N GLU A 423 -14.63 -8.26 28.08
CA GLU A 423 -13.61 -9.01 28.83
C GLU A 423 -12.21 -8.39 28.74
N ASP A 424 -11.88 -7.71 27.64
CA ASP A 424 -10.60 -6.99 27.48
C ASP A 424 -10.58 -5.69 28.32
N LEU A 425 -11.75 -5.13 28.65
CA LEU A 425 -11.89 -3.90 29.44
C LEU A 425 -12.02 -4.18 30.95
N ALA A 426 -12.38 -5.41 31.32
CA ALA A 426 -12.54 -5.81 32.71
C ALA A 426 -11.20 -5.95 33.45
N SER A 427 -11.15 -5.51 34.70
CA SER A 427 -9.98 -5.74 35.56
C SER A 427 -9.86 -7.22 35.92
N LEU A 428 -8.67 -7.80 35.68
CA LEU A 428 -8.38 -9.18 36.05
C LEU A 428 -7.83 -9.26 37.47
N TYR A 429 -8.47 -10.06 38.33
CA TYR A 429 -7.89 -10.43 39.63
C TYR A 429 -6.76 -11.43 39.42
N VAL A 430 -5.54 -11.02 39.74
CA VAL A 430 -4.31 -11.83 39.56
C VAL A 430 -3.66 -12.24 40.88
N GLY A 431 -4.36 -12.14 42.01
CA GLY A 431 -3.83 -12.51 43.33
C GLY A 431 -3.05 -11.40 44.02
N SER A 432 -1.98 -11.75 44.74
CA SER A 432 -1.13 -10.81 45.48
C SER A 432 0.18 -10.54 44.74
N ALA A 433 0.90 -9.47 45.11
CA ALA A 433 2.20 -9.15 44.51
C ALA A 433 3.26 -10.25 44.70
N GLU A 434 3.12 -11.08 45.74
CA GLU A 434 4.00 -12.23 45.98
C GLU A 434 3.53 -13.48 45.25
N GLN A 435 2.23 -13.59 44.93
CA GLN A 435 1.61 -14.78 44.35
C GLN A 435 0.57 -14.46 43.30
N VAL A 436 0.95 -14.72 42.05
CA VAL A 436 0.04 -14.67 40.91
C VAL A 436 -0.94 -15.85 41.01
N ARG A 437 -2.24 -15.54 41.16
CA ARG A 437 -3.32 -16.53 41.15
C ARG A 437 -4.39 -16.10 40.17
N VAL A 438 -4.77 -17.00 39.27
CA VAL A 438 -5.87 -16.78 38.32
C VAL A 438 -7.01 -17.74 38.72
N PRO A 439 -8.11 -17.25 39.30
CA PRO A 439 -9.15 -18.11 39.91
C PRO A 439 -9.74 -19.17 38.97
N SER A 440 -9.76 -18.91 37.66
CA SER A 440 -10.29 -19.82 36.64
C SER A 440 -9.26 -20.78 36.02
N ALA A 441 -7.99 -20.70 36.44
CA ALA A 441 -6.89 -21.42 35.81
C ALA A 441 -6.76 -22.86 36.29
N ARG A 442 -6.86 -23.05 37.61
CA ARG A 442 -6.72 -24.35 38.24
C ARG A 442 -7.99 -25.17 37.98
N PRO A 443 -7.87 -26.43 37.52
CA PRO A 443 -8.99 -27.36 37.68
C PRO A 443 -9.37 -27.38 39.16
N PRO A 444 -10.66 -27.57 39.50
CA PRO A 444 -11.00 -27.82 40.90
C PRO A 444 -10.15 -29.01 41.37
N LEU A 445 -9.41 -28.82 42.46
CA LEU A 445 -8.52 -29.84 43.03
C LEU A 445 -9.29 -31.08 43.48
N PHE A 446 -10.60 -30.89 43.64
CA PHE A 446 -11.61 -31.89 43.92
C PHE A 446 -12.42 -32.12 42.65
N GLY A 447 -12.69 -33.37 42.29
CA GLY A 447 -13.62 -33.65 41.20
C GLY A 447 -14.93 -32.91 41.44
N GLN A 448 -15.45 -32.21 40.42
CA GLN A 448 -16.86 -31.81 40.47
C GLN A 448 -17.68 -33.07 40.74
N PRO A 449 -18.72 -33.03 41.61
CA PRO A 449 -19.66 -34.12 41.69
C PRO A 449 -20.06 -34.43 40.25
N GLU A 450 -19.82 -35.66 39.79
CA GLU A 450 -20.29 -36.10 38.49
C GLU A 450 -21.77 -35.78 38.47
N GLU A 451 -22.14 -34.74 37.72
CA GLU A 451 -23.53 -34.34 37.57
C GLU A 451 -24.18 -35.59 36.99
N ALA A 452 -25.03 -36.23 37.81
CA ALA A 452 -25.63 -37.50 37.48
C ALA A 452 -26.12 -37.38 36.03
N PRO A 453 -25.72 -38.32 35.14
CA PRO A 453 -26.01 -38.18 33.72
C PRO A 453 -27.50 -37.86 33.62
N LEU A 454 -27.80 -36.66 33.11
CA LEU A 454 -29.18 -36.22 32.97
C LEU A 454 -29.92 -37.38 32.31
N PRO A 455 -31.07 -37.82 32.89
CA PRO A 455 -31.82 -38.90 32.28
C PRO A 455 -31.98 -38.57 30.81
N PRO A 456 -31.71 -39.52 29.89
CA PRO A 456 -31.63 -39.24 28.47
C PRO A 456 -32.88 -38.46 28.09
N VAL A 457 -32.68 -37.23 27.63
CA VAL A 457 -33.78 -36.45 27.04
C VAL A 457 -34.38 -37.38 25.98
N PRO A 458 -35.68 -37.71 26.05
CA PRO A 458 -36.28 -38.59 25.06
C PRO A 458 -36.05 -37.92 23.71
N ILE A 459 -35.25 -38.57 22.88
CA ILE A 459 -35.09 -38.24 21.48
C ILE A 459 -36.52 -38.25 20.94
N PRO A 460 -37.06 -37.14 20.41
CA PRO A 460 -38.30 -37.21 19.67
C PRO A 460 -38.08 -38.24 18.58
N GLY A 461 -38.86 -39.33 18.61
CA GLY A 461 -38.75 -40.39 17.64
C GLY A 461 -38.81 -39.82 16.22
N PRO A 462 -38.26 -40.52 15.22
CA PRO A 462 -38.28 -40.05 13.85
C PRO A 462 -39.73 -39.75 13.46
N THR A 463 -40.01 -38.48 13.19
CA THR A 463 -41.25 -38.07 12.53
C THR A 463 -41.39 -38.94 11.29
N PRO A 464 -42.48 -39.73 11.16
CA PRO A 464 -42.67 -40.56 9.99
C PRO A 464 -42.74 -39.66 8.75
N ALA A 465 -41.93 -40.01 7.75
CA ALA A 465 -42.01 -39.43 6.43
C ALA A 465 -43.44 -39.55 5.88
N PRO A 466 -44.01 -38.51 5.25
CA PRO A 466 -45.31 -38.60 4.62
C PRO A 466 -45.19 -39.52 3.39
N THR A 467 -45.92 -40.64 3.43
CA THR A 467 -46.18 -41.53 2.28
C THR A 467 -47.54 -41.16 1.69
N PRO A 468 -47.74 -41.22 0.36
CA PRO A 468 -48.68 -40.39 -0.37
C PRO A 468 -50.13 -40.90 -0.26
N THR A 469 -51.08 -39.96 -0.35
CA THR A 469 -52.51 -40.29 -0.51
C THR A 469 -52.93 -40.17 -1.99
N PRO A 470 -53.83 -41.04 -2.50
CA PRO A 470 -54.13 -41.18 -3.93
C PRO A 470 -55.07 -40.10 -4.52
N ALA A 471 -55.06 -40.06 -5.85
CA ALA A 471 -55.71 -39.13 -6.76
C ALA A 471 -57.25 -39.18 -6.86
N VAL A 472 -57.86 -38.06 -7.31
CA VAL A 472 -59.21 -37.92 -7.91
C VAL A 472 -59.14 -36.84 -9.03
N PRO A 473 -59.92 -36.95 -10.14
CA PRO A 473 -59.51 -36.61 -11.52
C PRO A 473 -60.03 -35.24 -12.06
N PRO A 474 -59.74 -34.86 -13.34
CA PRO A 474 -59.76 -33.48 -13.85
C PRO A 474 -61.00 -33.15 -14.72
N PRO A 475 -61.13 -31.92 -15.26
CA PRO A 475 -61.95 -31.66 -16.43
C PRO A 475 -61.12 -31.58 -17.73
N THR A 476 -61.54 -32.39 -18.71
CA THR A 476 -61.30 -32.38 -20.17
C THR A 476 -62.05 -31.17 -20.79
N GLU A 477 -61.67 -30.46 -21.87
CA GLU A 477 -61.25 -30.79 -23.25
C GLU A 477 -60.74 -29.46 -23.89
N ALA A 478 -59.80 -29.38 -24.83
CA ALA A 478 -60.02 -29.63 -26.26
C ALA A 478 -58.70 -29.61 -27.09
N VAL A 479 -58.75 -30.32 -28.22
CA VAL A 479 -57.75 -30.74 -29.23
C VAL A 479 -57.81 -29.78 -30.45
N PRO A 480 -56.76 -29.51 -31.30
CA PRO A 480 -56.30 -30.40 -32.41
C PRO A 480 -54.79 -30.21 -32.87
N PRO A 481 -54.28 -30.72 -34.03
CA PRO A 481 -53.04 -31.55 -34.14
C PRO A 481 -51.97 -30.94 -35.12
N PRO A 482 -51.10 -31.70 -35.85
CA PRO A 482 -49.78 -32.22 -35.45
C PRO A 482 -48.56 -31.68 -36.26
N SER A 483 -47.34 -32.10 -35.83
CA SER A 483 -46.09 -32.31 -36.60
C SER A 483 -45.05 -31.17 -36.76
N ALA A 484 -43.83 -31.42 -36.24
CA ALA A 484 -42.53 -31.42 -36.94
C ALA A 484 -41.33 -30.86 -36.11
N ALA A 485 -40.33 -31.74 -35.93
CA ALA A 485 -38.86 -31.56 -35.80
C ALA A 485 -38.18 -30.33 -35.13
N ALA A 486 -37.29 -30.69 -34.17
CA ALA A 486 -36.10 -30.07 -33.53
C ALA A 486 -35.52 -28.71 -33.99
N PRO A 487 -34.95 -27.94 -33.01
CA PRO A 487 -33.55 -27.45 -33.11
C PRO A 487 -32.74 -27.51 -31.77
N PRO A 488 -31.42 -27.17 -31.78
CA PRO A 488 -30.39 -27.74 -30.88
C PRO A 488 -29.99 -26.90 -29.65
N ALA A 489 -29.08 -27.50 -28.89
CA ALA A 489 -28.50 -27.11 -27.60
C ALA A 489 -27.85 -25.72 -27.52
N ARG A 490 -27.95 -25.10 -26.33
CA ARG A 490 -27.30 -23.85 -25.94
C ARG A 490 -26.01 -24.08 -25.14
N SER A 491 -25.13 -23.09 -25.33
CA SER A 491 -23.73 -22.91 -24.93
C SER A 491 -23.43 -22.82 -23.43
N VAL A 492 -22.28 -23.38 -23.05
CA VAL A 492 -21.57 -23.24 -21.77
C VAL A 492 -20.44 -22.20 -21.92
N PRO A 493 -20.15 -21.32 -20.94
CA PRO A 493 -19.01 -20.41 -20.99
C PRO A 493 -17.71 -21.09 -20.50
N PRO A 494 -16.54 -20.84 -21.12
CA PRO A 494 -15.28 -21.50 -20.79
C PRO A 494 -14.37 -20.69 -19.84
N GLY A 495 -13.56 -21.42 -19.05
CA GLY A 495 -12.14 -21.07 -18.88
C GLY A 495 -11.65 -20.58 -17.52
N THR A 496 -11.58 -21.48 -16.53
CA THR A 496 -10.63 -21.37 -15.40
C THR A 496 -9.25 -21.78 -15.92
N VAL A 497 -8.27 -20.88 -15.96
CA VAL A 497 -6.88 -21.22 -16.30
C VAL A 497 -6.08 -21.39 -15.03
N MET A 498 -5.49 -22.58 -14.88
CA MET A 498 -4.52 -22.94 -13.86
C MET A 498 -3.22 -22.12 -14.06
N GLU A 499 -2.74 -21.61 -12.94
CA GLU A 499 -1.43 -20.98 -12.75
C GLU A 499 -0.30 -22.03 -12.96
N PRO A 500 0.72 -21.78 -13.82
CA PRO A 500 1.91 -22.59 -13.81
C PRO A 500 2.87 -22.10 -12.72
N SER A 501 3.05 -22.98 -11.73
CA SER A 501 4.13 -22.95 -10.75
C SER A 501 5.51 -22.96 -11.41
N GLY A 502 6.34 -21.96 -11.08
CA GLY A 502 7.80 -22.09 -10.93
C GLY A 502 8.66 -21.86 -12.17
N ALA A 503 9.45 -20.78 -12.14
CA ALA A 503 10.78 -20.75 -12.73
C ALA A 503 11.78 -20.18 -11.69
N PRO A 504 12.94 -20.82 -11.48
CA PRO A 504 13.92 -20.43 -10.48
C PRO A 504 14.70 -19.17 -10.88
N SER A 505 15.02 -18.32 -9.89
CA SER A 505 15.98 -17.23 -10.01
C SER A 505 17.39 -17.78 -10.23
N VAL A 506 18.04 -17.41 -11.34
CA VAL A 506 19.44 -17.72 -11.66
C VAL A 506 20.23 -16.40 -11.71
N PRO A 507 21.51 -16.35 -11.24
CA PRO A 507 22.24 -15.11 -10.98
C PRO A 507 22.68 -14.37 -12.26
N ALA A 508 22.92 -13.07 -12.12
CA ALA A 508 23.49 -12.23 -13.17
C ALA A 508 24.93 -12.66 -13.53
N GLY A 509 25.19 -12.89 -14.82
CA GLY A 509 26.54 -13.15 -15.32
C GLY A 509 26.68 -13.84 -16.67
N GLU A 510 25.60 -14.30 -17.31
CA GLU A 510 25.71 -15.10 -18.54
C GLU A 510 25.33 -14.29 -19.79
N LYS A 511 26.23 -14.19 -20.77
CA LYS A 511 25.99 -13.52 -22.06
C LYS A 511 24.87 -14.27 -22.81
N ARG A 512 23.66 -13.71 -22.82
CA ARG A 512 22.53 -14.22 -23.60
C ARG A 512 22.72 -13.91 -25.09
N GLY A 513 22.44 -14.88 -25.95
CA GLY A 513 22.32 -14.67 -27.40
C GLY A 513 21.09 -13.82 -27.77
N PRO A 514 20.98 -13.36 -29.03
CA PRO A 514 19.86 -12.53 -29.47
C PRO A 514 18.53 -13.28 -29.30
N THR A 515 17.53 -12.61 -28.75
CA THR A 515 16.16 -13.15 -28.60
C THR A 515 15.23 -12.41 -29.56
N ALA A 516 14.41 -13.11 -30.33
CA ALA A 516 13.44 -12.50 -31.25
C ALA A 516 12.01 -12.59 -30.69
N ALA A 517 11.23 -11.52 -30.85
CA ALA A 517 9.81 -11.46 -30.48
C ALA A 517 9.00 -10.75 -31.58
N MET A 518 7.73 -11.11 -31.75
CA MET A 518 6.82 -10.40 -32.66
C MET A 518 6.10 -9.28 -31.93
N SER A 519 5.96 -8.12 -32.57
CA SER A 519 5.25 -6.95 -32.07
C SER A 519 4.30 -6.39 -33.13
N PRO A 520 3.00 -6.25 -32.83
CA PRO A 520 2.33 -6.73 -31.61
C PRO A 520 2.29 -8.27 -31.55
N ALA A 521 2.21 -8.85 -30.34
CA ALA A 521 2.12 -10.30 -30.15
C ALA A 521 0.73 -10.85 -30.56
N GLU A 522 -0.30 -10.01 -30.48
CA GLU A 522 -1.66 -10.30 -30.94
C GLU A 522 -2.21 -9.06 -31.66
N ALA A 523 -2.91 -9.27 -32.79
CA ALA A 523 -3.56 -8.21 -33.54
C ALA A 523 -4.94 -8.67 -34.00
N THR A 524 -5.96 -7.81 -33.90
CA THR A 524 -7.29 -8.05 -34.46
C THR A 524 -7.45 -7.24 -35.73
N LEU A 525 -7.69 -7.92 -36.85
CA LEU A 525 -7.79 -7.32 -38.18
C LEU A 525 -9.20 -7.50 -38.75
N ARG A 526 -9.71 -6.48 -39.45
CA ARG A 526 -10.92 -6.63 -40.27
C ARG A 526 -10.55 -7.18 -41.65
N VAL A 527 -11.48 -7.88 -42.29
CA VAL A 527 -11.27 -8.39 -43.66
C VAL A 527 -11.01 -7.22 -44.61
N GLY A 528 -9.84 -7.22 -45.27
CA GLY A 528 -9.37 -6.15 -46.16
C GLY A 528 -8.46 -5.10 -45.50
N GLU A 529 -8.17 -5.21 -44.21
CA GLU A 529 -7.24 -4.33 -43.48
C GLU A 529 -5.81 -4.87 -43.53
N THR A 530 -4.84 -4.00 -43.85
CA THR A 530 -3.41 -4.34 -43.83
C THR A 530 -2.79 -3.91 -42.51
N ALA A 531 -2.05 -4.80 -41.84
CA ALA A 531 -1.26 -4.46 -40.66
C ALA A 531 0.19 -4.93 -40.78
N ASN A 532 1.07 -4.20 -40.09
CA ASN A 532 2.50 -4.48 -40.04
C ASN A 532 2.83 -5.29 -38.79
N ILE A 533 3.42 -6.46 -38.96
CA ILE A 533 3.96 -7.27 -37.87
C ILE A 533 5.48 -7.11 -37.89
N SER A 534 6.05 -6.58 -36.81
CA SER A 534 7.49 -6.36 -36.69
C SER A 534 8.13 -7.48 -35.88
N VAL A 535 9.29 -7.98 -36.32
CA VAL A 535 10.13 -8.87 -35.52
C VAL A 535 11.18 -8.02 -34.81
N VAL A 536 11.09 -7.94 -33.49
CA VAL A 536 12.00 -7.19 -32.62
C VAL A 536 13.08 -8.15 -32.12
N LEU A 537 14.34 -7.79 -32.32
CA LEU A 537 15.47 -8.54 -31.77
C LEU A 537 15.96 -7.84 -30.50
N LEU A 538 16.11 -8.58 -29.42
CA LEU A 538 16.64 -8.09 -28.16
C LEU A 538 18.04 -8.65 -27.96
N ASN A 539 18.97 -7.82 -27.52
CA ASN A 539 20.38 -8.17 -27.28
C ASN A 539 21.13 -8.63 -28.54
N ALA A 540 20.84 -8.04 -29.70
CA ALA A 540 21.58 -8.31 -30.93
C ALA A 540 22.94 -7.62 -30.91
N GLN A 541 24.02 -8.39 -31.12
CA GLN A 541 25.40 -7.89 -31.24
C GLN A 541 26.00 -8.37 -32.58
N GLU A 542 26.60 -7.46 -33.33
CA GLU A 542 27.27 -7.71 -34.62
C GLU A 542 26.45 -8.52 -35.63
N VAL A 543 25.18 -8.17 -35.85
CA VAL A 543 24.34 -8.82 -36.86
C VAL A 543 24.78 -8.41 -38.28
N VAL A 544 25.45 -9.34 -38.97
CA VAL A 544 25.92 -9.19 -40.36
C VAL A 544 24.92 -9.79 -41.36
N GLY A 545 24.06 -10.70 -40.92
CA GLY A 545 22.96 -11.21 -41.74
C GLY A 545 21.93 -11.96 -40.91
N MET A 546 20.69 -11.96 -41.39
CA MET A 546 19.57 -12.63 -40.75
C MET A 546 18.66 -13.22 -41.81
N GLU A 547 18.20 -14.43 -41.58
CA GLU A 547 17.16 -15.08 -42.38
C GLU A 547 15.94 -15.36 -41.51
N MET A 548 14.77 -14.96 -41.98
CA MET A 548 13.49 -15.14 -41.29
C MET A 548 12.50 -15.85 -42.20
N VAL A 549 11.73 -16.77 -41.63
CA VAL A 549 10.60 -17.43 -42.27
C VAL A 549 9.40 -17.30 -41.36
N VAL A 550 8.35 -16.62 -41.84
CA VAL A 550 7.08 -16.47 -41.14
C VAL A 550 6.05 -17.35 -41.84
N ALA A 551 5.48 -18.31 -41.12
CA ALA A 551 4.37 -19.11 -41.60
C ALA A 551 3.04 -18.47 -41.19
N TYR A 552 2.05 -18.50 -42.07
CA TYR A 552 0.71 -17.99 -41.83
C TYR A 552 -0.33 -18.90 -42.49
N ASP A 553 -1.60 -18.78 -42.11
CA ASP A 553 -2.69 -19.51 -42.76
C ASP A 553 -3.10 -18.77 -44.06
N PRO A 554 -2.87 -19.33 -45.26
CA PRO A 554 -3.21 -18.67 -46.52
C PRO A 554 -4.73 -18.53 -46.76
N ALA A 555 -5.57 -19.20 -45.97
CA ALA A 555 -7.02 -19.01 -46.03
C ALA A 555 -7.49 -17.72 -45.34
N LEU A 556 -6.67 -17.15 -44.45
CA LEU A 556 -7.04 -16.02 -43.60
C LEU A 556 -6.19 -14.76 -43.86
N LEU A 557 -4.93 -14.92 -44.29
CA LEU A 557 -3.97 -13.83 -44.46
C LEU A 557 -3.20 -13.99 -45.78
N GLU A 558 -2.76 -12.87 -46.34
CA GLU A 558 -1.84 -12.80 -47.49
C GLU A 558 -0.66 -11.89 -47.13
N ALA A 559 0.57 -12.31 -47.42
CA ALA A 559 1.76 -11.52 -47.15
C ALA A 559 1.99 -10.49 -48.27
N ALA A 560 1.79 -9.20 -47.96
CA ALA A 560 1.87 -8.11 -48.94
C ALA A 560 3.32 -7.67 -49.28
N ASP A 561 4.17 -7.45 -48.26
CA ASP A 561 5.59 -7.13 -48.43
C ASP A 561 6.40 -7.50 -47.18
N VAL A 562 7.73 -7.58 -47.31
CA VAL A 562 8.68 -7.77 -46.20
C VAL A 562 9.88 -6.84 -46.37
N GLY A 563 10.14 -5.96 -45.40
CA GLY A 563 11.22 -4.97 -45.47
C GLY A 563 12.19 -5.02 -44.28
N PRO A 564 13.40 -4.43 -44.41
CA PRO A 564 14.35 -4.33 -43.30
C PRO A 564 13.84 -3.33 -42.24
N GLY A 565 13.96 -3.69 -40.97
CA GLY A 565 13.62 -2.81 -39.85
C GLY A 565 14.75 -1.86 -39.44
N PRO A 566 14.49 -0.93 -38.50
CA PRO A 566 15.43 0.12 -38.08
C PRO A 566 16.79 -0.41 -37.63
N LEU A 567 16.84 -1.56 -36.96
CA LEU A 567 18.09 -2.17 -36.50
C LEU A 567 19.12 -2.37 -37.63
N LEU A 568 18.67 -2.65 -38.84
CA LEU A 568 19.54 -2.90 -40.00
C LEU A 568 19.81 -1.64 -40.82
N THR A 569 19.05 -0.56 -40.62
CA THR A 569 19.11 0.64 -41.46
C THR A 569 19.53 1.92 -40.72
N LEU A 570 19.60 1.91 -39.38
CA LEU A 570 19.80 3.10 -38.55
C LEU A 570 21.13 3.83 -38.80
N ASP A 571 22.17 3.08 -39.14
CA ASP A 571 23.53 3.57 -39.43
C ASP A 571 23.74 3.91 -40.91
N GLY A 572 22.70 3.84 -41.73
CA GLY A 572 22.71 4.25 -43.14
C GLY A 572 23.49 3.32 -44.08
N ALA A 573 23.98 2.17 -43.62
CA ALA A 573 24.68 1.23 -44.51
C ALA A 573 23.70 0.42 -45.38
N ALA A 574 24.14 0.04 -46.58
CA ALA A 574 23.33 -0.71 -47.52
C ALA A 574 23.00 -2.12 -46.99
N VAL A 575 21.72 -2.52 -47.11
CA VAL A 575 21.22 -3.83 -46.72
C VAL A 575 20.81 -4.61 -47.97
N GLY A 576 21.44 -5.76 -48.21
CA GLY A 576 21.00 -6.71 -49.22
C GLY A 576 19.72 -7.42 -48.76
N VAL A 577 18.72 -7.52 -49.63
CA VAL A 577 17.42 -8.12 -49.30
C VAL A 577 17.04 -9.17 -50.35
N GLU A 578 16.88 -10.42 -49.93
CA GLU A 578 16.29 -11.49 -50.74
C GLU A 578 14.91 -11.84 -50.14
N ARG A 579 13.84 -11.79 -50.95
CA ARG A 579 12.45 -12.04 -50.51
C ARG A 579 11.85 -13.20 -51.28
N GLY A 580 11.14 -14.08 -50.59
CA GLY A 580 10.33 -15.16 -51.16
C GLY A 580 8.96 -15.17 -50.51
N LEU A 581 7.94 -14.74 -51.24
CA LEU A 581 6.54 -14.71 -50.79
C LEU A 581 5.81 -15.88 -51.44
N GLU A 582 5.51 -16.91 -50.66
CA GLU A 582 4.70 -18.05 -51.06
C GLU A 582 3.39 -18.05 -50.27
N PRO A 583 2.28 -18.57 -50.81
CA PRO A 583 1.05 -18.74 -50.04
C PRO A 583 1.31 -19.56 -48.77
N GLY A 584 1.07 -18.94 -47.61
CA GLY A 584 1.27 -19.52 -46.28
C GLY A 584 2.70 -19.41 -45.71
N ARG A 585 3.67 -18.88 -46.47
CA ARG A 585 5.05 -18.66 -45.99
C ARG A 585 5.70 -17.41 -46.60
N ALA A 586 6.17 -16.51 -45.75
CA ALA A 586 7.01 -15.37 -46.16
C ALA A 586 8.45 -15.58 -45.67
N ARG A 587 9.40 -15.66 -46.60
CA ARG A 587 10.84 -15.77 -46.32
C ARG A 587 11.54 -14.47 -46.70
N ALA A 588 12.41 -13.98 -45.82
CA ALA A 588 13.29 -12.86 -46.12
C ALA A 588 14.67 -13.07 -45.53
N LYS A 589 15.70 -12.78 -46.33
CA LYS A 589 17.09 -12.80 -45.91
C LYS A 589 17.68 -11.40 -46.10
N PHE A 590 18.27 -10.90 -45.02
CA PHE A 590 18.90 -9.60 -44.94
C PHE A 590 20.40 -9.78 -44.72
N THR A 591 21.24 -9.10 -45.49
CA THR A 591 22.70 -9.15 -45.36
C THR A 591 23.31 -7.75 -45.35
N ARG A 592 24.37 -7.56 -44.56
CA ARG A 592 25.09 -6.29 -44.39
C ARG A 592 26.60 -6.54 -44.45
N ALA A 593 27.37 -5.53 -44.85
CA ALA A 593 28.83 -5.60 -44.86
C ALA A 593 29.45 -5.33 -43.47
N THR A 594 28.74 -4.62 -42.59
CA THR A 594 29.16 -4.25 -41.24
C THR A 594 28.11 -4.71 -40.22
N GLY A 595 28.56 -5.19 -39.06
CA GLY A 595 27.68 -5.73 -38.03
C GLY A 595 26.84 -4.65 -37.34
N ALA A 596 25.53 -4.91 -37.19
CA ALA A 596 24.61 -4.06 -36.45
C ALA A 596 24.46 -4.53 -35.00
N SER A 597 24.48 -3.62 -34.03
CA SER A 597 24.21 -3.94 -32.62
C SER A 597 23.12 -3.04 -32.07
N GLY A 598 22.16 -3.60 -31.34
CA GLY A 598 20.99 -2.85 -30.85
C GLY A 598 19.77 -3.72 -30.58
N SER A 599 18.63 -3.05 -30.44
CA SER A 599 17.30 -3.67 -30.24
C SER A 599 16.28 -3.14 -31.22
#